data_AF-A0A661Q1D1-F1
#
_entry.id   AF-A0A661Q1D1-F1
#
_cell.length_a   1.000
_cell.length_b   1.000
_cell.length_c   1.000
_cell.angle_alpha   90.00
_cell.angle_beta   90.00
_cell.angle_gamma   90.00
#
_symmetry.space_group_name_H-M   'P 1'
#
loop_
_entity.id
_entity.type
_entity.pdbx_description
1 polymer ?
#
loop_
_entity_poly.entity_id
_entity_poly.type
_entity_poly.pdbx_seq_one_letter_code
_entity_poly.pdbx_strand_id
1 'polypeptide(L)'
;MLPKVHEELREVEEAMAGNDREALAEELGDLFLVLTSLSRLLGFEPEGLVRAANRKFDCRFREMERMAAEKGTSLEKLSLEEKESLWQAAKK
;
A
#
# COMPACT_ATOMS: atom_id res chain seq x y z
N MET A 1 -6.49 16.16 12.93
CA MET A 1 -5.72 15.04 12.35
C MET A 1 -6.04 14.76 10.90
N LEU A 2 -7.29 14.47 10.50
CA LEU A 2 -7.61 14.26 9.07
C LEU A 2 -7.22 15.45 8.17
N PRO A 3 -7.46 16.72 8.55
CA PRO A 3 -6.97 17.85 7.76
C PRO A 3 -5.45 17.86 7.57
N LYS A 4 -4.68 17.43 8.58
CA LYS A 4 -3.22 17.34 8.51
C LYS A 4 -2.78 16.19 7.60
N VAL A 5 -3.45 15.03 7.62
CA VAL A 5 -3.20 13.95 6.63
C VAL A 5 -3.37 14.47 5.20
N HIS A 6 -4.40 15.27 4.96
CA HIS A 6 -4.63 15.87 3.64
C HIS A 6 -3.61 16.97 3.27
N GLU A 7 -2.95 17.57 4.25
CA GLU A 7 -1.88 18.55 4.05
C GLU A 7 -0.60 17.84 3.61
N GLU A 8 -0.13 16.87 4.40
CA GLU A 8 1.07 16.06 4.06
C GLU A 8 0.91 15.36 2.70
N LEU A 9 -0.30 14.89 2.38
CA LEU A 9 -0.56 14.25 1.09
C LEU A 9 -0.38 15.22 -0.08
N ARG A 10 -0.75 16.50 0.08
CA ARG A 10 -0.52 17.52 -0.95
C ARG A 10 0.96 17.84 -1.09
N GLU A 11 1.69 17.93 0.03
CA GLU A 11 3.14 18.19 0.01
C GLU A 11 3.89 17.05 -0.70
N VAL A 12 3.50 15.78 -0.48
CA VAL A 12 3.99 14.64 -1.27
C VAL A 12 3.68 14.80 -2.77
N GLU A 13 2.46 15.20 -3.15
CA GLU A 13 2.08 15.43 -4.55
C GLU A 13 2.92 16.53 -5.21
N GLU A 14 3.20 17.62 -4.48
CA GLU A 14 4.04 18.73 -4.92
C GLU A 14 5.51 18.28 -5.11
N ALA A 15 6.06 17.54 -4.14
CA ALA A 15 7.41 17.00 -4.22
C ALA A 15 7.58 16.00 -5.38
N MET A 16 6.57 15.18 -5.66
CA MET A 16 6.56 14.30 -6.84
C MET A 16 6.63 15.08 -8.16
N ALA A 17 5.96 16.23 -8.25
CA ALA A 17 6.00 17.08 -9.45
C ALA A 17 7.34 17.81 -9.61
N GLY A 18 8.01 18.15 -8.50
CA GLY A 18 9.32 18.79 -8.49
C GLY A 18 10.49 17.88 -8.89
N ASN A 19 10.28 16.55 -8.93
CA ASN A 19 11.32 15.53 -9.17
C ASN A 19 12.53 15.64 -8.21
N ASP A 20 12.29 16.19 -7.02
CA ASP A 20 13.26 16.27 -5.92
C ASP A 20 13.07 15.05 -5.01
N ARG A 21 14.08 14.18 -5.00
CA ARG A 21 14.04 12.94 -4.22
C ARG A 21 14.27 13.15 -2.74
N GLU A 22 15.00 14.20 -2.36
CA GLU A 22 15.24 14.49 -0.95
C GLU A 22 13.97 15.06 -0.33
N ALA A 23 13.36 16.04 -0.99
CA ALA A 23 12.06 16.58 -0.58
C ALA A 23 10.99 15.47 -0.54
N LEU A 24 10.89 14.64 -1.57
CA LEU A 24 9.91 13.54 -1.57
C LEU A 24 10.12 12.57 -0.40
N ALA A 25 11.36 12.29 -0.01
CA ALA A 25 11.64 11.42 1.13
C ALA A 25 11.24 12.06 2.47
N GLU A 26 11.44 13.37 2.61
CA GLU A 26 11.01 14.16 3.77
C GLU A 26 9.48 14.14 3.91
N GLU A 27 8.76 14.52 2.86
CA GLU A 27 7.29 14.58 2.87
C GLU A 27 6.64 13.20 3.08
N LEU A 28 7.25 12.13 2.53
CA LEU A 28 6.81 10.76 2.82
C LEU A 28 6.98 10.41 4.30
N GLY A 29 8.07 10.87 4.92
CA GLY A 29 8.33 10.70 6.35
C GLY A 29 7.26 11.36 7.21
N ASP A 30 6.90 12.60 6.88
CA ASP A 30 5.88 13.35 7.61
C ASP A 30 4.48 12.77 7.43
N LEU A 31 4.13 12.32 6.22
CA LEU A 31 2.90 11.57 5.98
C LEU A 31 2.84 10.29 6.85
N PHE A 32 3.93 9.53 6.94
CA PHE A 32 3.99 8.35 7.82
C PHE A 32 3.81 8.73 9.31
N LEU A 33 4.41 9.84 9.75
CA LEU A 33 4.29 10.32 11.13
C LEU A 33 2.84 10.72 11.46
N VAL A 34 2.17 11.42 10.54
CA VAL A 34 0.78 11.86 10.74
C VAL A 34 -0.19 10.67 10.71
N LEU A 35 0.01 9.69 9.83
CA LEU A 35 -0.77 8.43 9.81
C LEU A 35 -0.56 7.61 11.08
N THR A 36 0.68 7.52 11.56
CA THR A 36 1.02 6.84 12.82
C THR A 36 0.35 7.54 14.00
N SER A 37 0.37 8.87 14.02
CA SER A 37 -0.25 9.69 15.07
C SER A 37 -1.77 9.58 15.06
N LEU A 38 -2.39 9.60 13.87
CA LEU A 38 -3.83 9.36 13.71
C LEU A 38 -4.21 7.96 14.24
N SER A 39 -3.44 6.94 13.90
CA SER A 39 -3.68 5.56 14.36
C SER A 39 -3.66 5.46 15.89
N ARG A 40 -2.66 6.08 16.54
CA ARG A 40 -2.58 6.15 18.01
C ARG A 40 -3.73 6.93 18.63
N LEU A 41 -4.12 8.07 18.04
CA LEU A 41 -5.25 8.88 18.49
C LEU A 41 -6.57 8.08 18.48
N LEU A 42 -6.74 7.20 17.49
CA LEU A 42 -7.90 6.32 17.36
C LEU A 42 -7.81 5.05 18.23
N GLY A 43 -6.77 4.92 19.06
CA GLY A 43 -6.60 3.78 19.97
C GLY A 43 -6.00 2.53 19.33
N PHE A 44 -5.43 2.63 18.13
CA PHE A 44 -4.76 1.53 17.45
C PHE A 44 -3.25 1.55 17.64
N GLU A 45 -2.64 0.37 17.57
CA GLU A 45 -1.19 0.18 17.55
C GLU A 45 -0.73 0.14 16.08
N PRO A 46 0.05 1.14 15.59
CA PRO A 46 0.40 1.28 14.18
C PRO A 46 1.15 0.08 13.58
N GLU A 47 2.11 -0.50 14.31
CA GLU A 47 2.89 -1.66 13.85
C GLU A 47 1.96 -2.86 13.62
N GLY A 48 1.00 -3.07 14.51
CA GLY A 48 -0.04 -4.09 14.43
C GLY A 48 -0.93 -3.92 13.21
N LEU A 49 -1.32 -2.68 12.87
CA LEU A 49 -2.10 -2.37 11.67
C LEU A 49 -1.31 -2.73 10.40
N VAL A 50 -0.05 -2.29 10.30
CA VAL A 50 0.82 -2.60 9.15
C VAL A 50 1.06 -4.10 9.04
N ARG A 51 1.33 -4.79 10.16
CA ARG A 51 1.51 -6.25 10.17
C ARG A 51 0.26 -6.98 9.70
N ALA A 52 -0.93 -6.54 10.11
CA ALA A 52 -2.19 -7.12 9.66
C ALA A 52 -2.43 -6.88 8.16
N ALA A 53 -2.16 -5.67 7.66
CA ALA A 53 -2.23 -5.35 6.24
C ALA A 53 -1.28 -6.22 5.41
N ASN A 54 -0.03 -6.40 5.86
CA ASN A 54 0.97 -7.24 5.20
C ASN A 54 0.53 -8.71 5.15
N ARG A 55 -0.01 -9.27 6.25
CA ARG A 55 -0.54 -10.65 6.24
C ARG A 55 -1.70 -10.82 5.25
N LYS A 56 -2.59 -9.84 5.18
CA LYS A 56 -3.72 -9.84 4.24
C LYS A 56 -3.23 -9.77 2.79
N PHE A 57 -2.20 -8.96 2.52
CA PHE A 57 -1.54 -8.90 1.22
C PHE A 57 -0.89 -10.23 0.86
N ASP A 58 -0.07 -10.81 1.74
CA ASP A 58 0.62 -12.09 1.53
C ASP A 58 -0.37 -13.23 1.26
N CYS A 59 -1.44 -13.34 2.04
CA CYS A 59 -2.48 -14.35 1.83
C CYS A 59 -3.12 -14.24 0.44
N ARG A 60 -3.44 -13.01 0.01
CA ARG A 60 -4.00 -12.77 -1.33
C ARG A 60 -3.01 -13.05 -2.43
N PHE A 61 -1.76 -12.68 -2.23
CA PHE A 61 -0.70 -12.91 -3.22
C PHE A 61 -0.46 -14.41 -3.43
N ARG A 62 -0.39 -15.19 -2.36
CA ARG A 62 -0.30 -16.66 -2.42
C ARG A 62 -1.49 -17.30 -3.13
N GLU A 63 -2.69 -16.76 -2.91
CA GLU A 63 -3.88 -17.23 -3.61
C GLU A 63 -3.83 -16.92 -5.11
N MET A 64 -3.34 -15.73 -5.49
CA MET A 64 -3.07 -15.41 -6.89
C MET A 64 -2.04 -16.37 -7.51
N GLU A 65 -0.97 -16.71 -6.80
CA GLU A 65 0.04 -17.67 -7.25
C GLU A 65 -0.59 -19.06 -7.49
N ARG A 66 -1.44 -19.51 -6.56
CA ARG A 66 -2.19 -20.76 -6.68
C ARG A 66 -3.08 -20.77 -7.93
N MET A 67 -3.87 -19.71 -8.13
CA MET A 67 -4.75 -19.56 -9.29
C MET A 67 -3.99 -19.50 -10.62
N ALA A 68 -2.81 -18.86 -10.63
CA ALA A 68 -1.95 -18.83 -11.81
C ALA A 68 -1.40 -20.22 -12.13
N ALA A 69 -0.94 -20.95 -11.10
CA ALA A 69 -0.42 -22.30 -11.24
C ALA A 69 -1.49 -23.28 -11.77
N GLU A 70 -2.75 -23.17 -11.31
CA GLU A 70 -3.88 -23.97 -11.82
C GLU A 70 -4.13 -23.76 -13.32
N LYS A 71 -3.82 -22.56 -13.83
CA LYS A 71 -3.90 -22.22 -15.26
C LYS A 71 -2.63 -22.57 -16.04
N GLY A 72 -1.67 -23.26 -15.41
CA GLY A 72 -0.40 -23.62 -16.04
C GLY A 72 0.52 -22.44 -16.33
N THR A 73 0.34 -21.31 -15.64
CA THR A 73 1.15 -20.10 -15.81
C THR A 73 1.76 -19.63 -14.47
N SER A 74 2.51 -18.53 -14.49
CA SER A 74 3.06 -17.87 -13.31
C SER A 74 2.68 -16.40 -13.30
N LEU A 75 2.61 -15.79 -12.11
CA LEU A 75 2.28 -14.36 -12.00
C LEU A 75 3.22 -13.48 -12.81
N GLU A 76 4.51 -13.81 -12.87
CA GLU A 76 5.51 -13.05 -13.64
C GLU A 76 5.18 -12.94 -15.14
N LYS A 77 4.54 -13.97 -15.70
CA LYS A 77 4.18 -14.05 -17.12
C LYS A 77 2.85 -13.36 -17.47
N LEU A 78 2.08 -12.99 -16.45
CA LEU A 78 0.78 -12.37 -16.63
C LEU A 78 0.91 -10.86 -16.88
N SER A 79 0.01 -10.33 -17.73
CA SER A 79 -0.18 -8.90 -17.90
C SER A 79 -0.64 -8.24 -16.60
N LEU A 80 -0.57 -6.91 -16.55
CA LEU A 80 -1.07 -6.16 -15.39
C LEU A 80 -2.59 -6.35 -15.23
N GLU A 81 -3.36 -6.41 -16.33
CA GLU A 81 -4.80 -6.66 -16.26
C GLU A 81 -5.11 -8.07 -15.75
N GLU A 82 -4.33 -9.07 -16.16
CA GLU A 82 -4.49 -10.45 -15.70
C GLU A 82 -4.17 -10.59 -14.20
N LYS A 83 -3.09 -9.93 -13.74
CA LYS A 83 -2.75 -9.84 -12.31
C LYS A 83 -3.86 -9.15 -11.52
N GLU A 84 -4.42 -8.06 -12.03
CA GLU A 84 -5.53 -7.37 -11.37
C GLU A 84 -6.78 -8.24 -11.31
N SER A 85 -7.09 -9.00 -12.38
CA SER A 85 -8.20 -9.96 -12.39
C SER A 85 -8.03 -11.04 -11.30
N LEU A 86 -6.82 -11.62 -11.19
CA LEU A 86 -6.51 -12.58 -10.12
C LEU A 86 -6.56 -11.94 -8.73
N TRP A 87 -6.09 -10.70 -8.58
CA TRP A 87 -6.16 -9.96 -7.32
C TRP A 87 -7.61 -9.73 -6.87
N GLN A 88 -8.51 -9.39 -7.79
CA GLN A 88 -9.94 -9.25 -7.49
C GLN A 88 -10.60 -10.59 -7.16
N ALA A 89 -10.15 -11.69 -7.78
CA ALA A 89 -10.61 -13.03 -7.41
C ALA A 89 -10.13 -13.43 -6.00
N ALA A 90 -8.86 -13.19 -5.66
CA ALA A 90 -8.27 -13.48 -4.35
C ALA A 90 -8.82 -12.59 -3.20
N LYS A 91 -9.52 -11.50 -3.52
CA LYS A 91 -10.21 -10.66 -2.54
C LYS A 91 -11.55 -11.22 -2.06
N LYS A 92 -12.19 -12.09 -2.86
CA LYS A 92 -13.48 -12.72 -2.56
C LYS A 92 -13.28 -13.90 -1.61
#